data_AF-A0A960VZP2-F1
#
_entry.id   AF-A0A960VZP2-F1
#
_cell.length_a   1.000
_cell.length_b   1.000
_cell.length_c   1.000
_cell.angle_alpha   90.00
_cell.angle_beta   90.00
_cell.angle_gamma   90.00
#
_symmetry.space_group_name_H-M   'P 1'
#
loop_
_entity.id
_entity.type
_entity.pdbx_description
1 polymer ?
#
loop_
_entity_poly.entity_id
_entity_poly.type
_entity_poly.pdbx_seq_one_letter_code
_entity_poly.pdbx_strand_id
1 'polypeptide(L)'
;MSTLFIAHCSSRLIKKKDLPAYNKYYKDKIYYLKEDLIVTKDDVLKKGTPVKIWIESTETLLKVKCYPISEKRESAIGRLVIYAINNNYKGKKFTRKNLDKLIEKKLSKSN
;
A
#
# COMPACT_ATOMS: atom_id res chain seq x y z
N MET A 1 33.55 22.40 17.52
CA MET A 1 32.32 21.72 17.98
C MET A 1 31.37 21.67 16.78
N SER A 2 31.59 20.72 15.86
CA SER A 2 30.83 20.64 14.62
C SER A 2 29.54 19.87 14.88
N THR A 3 28.45 20.59 15.14
CA THR A 3 27.11 19.99 15.29
C THR A 3 26.65 19.49 13.93
N LEU A 4 26.88 18.19 13.70
CA LEU A 4 26.39 17.47 12.54
C LEU A 4 24.85 17.36 12.66
N PHE A 5 24.13 18.29 12.03
CA PHE A 5 22.69 18.15 11.81
C PHE A 5 22.47 16.95 10.88
N ILE A 6 22.28 15.76 11.46
CA ILE A 6 21.69 14.63 10.75
C ILE A 6 20.21 14.99 10.61
N ALA A 7 19.89 15.81 9.61
CA ALA A 7 18.53 15.92 9.11
C ALA A 7 18.17 14.53 8.56
N HIS A 8 17.68 13.64 9.43
CA HIS A 8 17.06 12.40 9.01
C HIS A 8 15.71 12.78 8.39
N CYS A 9 15.80 13.37 7.19
CA CYS A 9 14.68 13.74 6.37
C CYS A 9 14.12 12.42 5.82
N SER A 10 13.34 11.72 6.65
CA SER A 10 12.58 10.52 6.29
C SER A 10 11.47 10.94 5.34
N SER A 11 11.85 11.25 4.10
CA SER A 11 10.91 11.69 3.09
C SER A 11 9.98 10.55 2.74
N ARG A 12 8.69 10.71 3.02
CA ARG A 12 7.65 9.75 2.62
C ARG A 12 7.77 9.45 1.13
N LEU A 13 7.66 8.18 0.72
CA LEU A 13 7.61 7.82 -0.71
C LEU A 13 6.45 8.51 -1.42
N ILE A 14 5.32 8.65 -0.72
CA ILE A 14 4.20 9.47 -1.16
C ILE A 14 4.03 10.60 -0.15
N LYS A 15 4.20 11.85 -0.58
CA LYS A 15 4.04 13.00 0.32
C LYS A 15 2.62 13.00 0.89
N LYS A 16 2.49 13.45 2.14
CA LYS A 16 1.19 13.52 2.85
C LYS A 16 0.11 14.23 2.03
N LYS A 17 0.48 15.30 1.33
CA LYS A 17 -0.42 16.08 0.46
C LYS A 17 -0.88 15.35 -0.81
N ASP A 18 -0.08 14.41 -1.31
CA ASP A 18 -0.36 13.69 -2.56
C ASP A 18 -1.15 12.38 -2.29
N LEU A 19 -1.05 11.85 -1.07
CA LEU A 19 -1.70 10.59 -0.67
C LEU A 19 -3.23 10.55 -0.96
N PRO A 20 -4.02 11.62 -0.74
CA PRO A 20 -5.43 11.63 -1.12
C PRO A 20 -5.66 11.39 -2.62
N ALA A 21 -4.81 11.94 -3.49
CA ALA A 21 -4.91 11.76 -4.93
C ALA A 21 -4.58 10.32 -5.36
N TYR A 22 -3.62 9.68 -4.67
CA TYR A 22 -3.35 8.26 -4.86
C TYR A 22 -4.55 7.41 -4.44
N ASN A 23 -5.08 7.61 -3.23
CA ASN A 23 -6.24 6.85 -2.75
C ASN A 23 -7.48 7.06 -3.63
N LYS A 24 -7.73 8.29 -4.09
CA LYS A 24 -8.83 8.58 -5.05
C LYS A 24 -8.66 7.80 -6.35
N TYR A 25 -7.45 7.70 -6.88
CA TYR A 25 -7.18 6.94 -8.12
C TYR A 25 -7.43 5.43 -7.98
N TYR A 26 -7.19 4.86 -6.80
CA TYR A 26 -7.37 3.42 -6.56
C TYR A 26 -8.74 3.03 -6.00
N LYS A 27 -9.53 3.99 -5.49
CA LYS A 27 -10.73 3.76 -4.69
C LYS A 27 -11.73 2.78 -5.32
N ASP A 28 -11.99 2.93 -6.61
CA ASP A 28 -13.04 2.18 -7.32
C ASP A 28 -12.50 0.96 -8.09
N LYS A 29 -11.19 0.71 -7.99
CA LYS A 29 -10.56 -0.43 -8.67
C LYS A 29 -10.73 -1.70 -7.87
N ILE A 30 -11.17 -2.76 -8.56
CA ILE A 30 -11.27 -4.10 -8.01
C ILE A 30 -10.03 -4.90 -8.42
N TYR A 31 -9.50 -5.62 -7.44
CA TYR A 31 -8.35 -6.49 -7.58
C TYR A 31 -8.70 -7.89 -7.11
N TYR A 32 -7.93 -8.88 -7.52
CA TYR A 32 -8.05 -10.26 -7.06
C TYR A 32 -6.74 -10.70 -6.43
N LEU A 33 -6.83 -11.39 -5.28
CA LEU A 33 -5.68 -11.98 -4.62
C LEU A 33 -5.04 -13.06 -5.51
N LYS A 34 -3.72 -12.97 -5.75
CA LYS A 34 -2.98 -13.99 -6.51
C LYS A 34 -2.64 -15.25 -5.70
N GLU A 35 -2.67 -15.12 -4.38
CA GLU A 35 -2.35 -16.16 -3.39
C GLU A 35 -3.23 -15.97 -2.15
N ASP A 36 -3.31 -16.98 -1.29
CA ASP A 36 -3.99 -16.85 0.01
C ASP A 36 -3.27 -15.79 0.86
N LEU A 37 -4.03 -14.83 1.40
CA LEU A 37 -3.53 -13.84 2.34
C LEU A 37 -3.87 -14.29 3.76
N ILE A 38 -2.87 -14.84 4.45
CA ILE A 38 -2.98 -15.29 5.83
C ILE A 38 -2.54 -14.15 6.75
N VAL A 39 -3.49 -13.53 7.45
CA VAL A 39 -3.20 -12.48 8.45
C VAL A 39 -3.04 -13.10 9.83
N THR A 40 -3.96 -14.00 10.19
CA THR A 40 -3.88 -14.86 11.38
C THR A 40 -4.42 -16.25 11.02
N LYS A 41 -4.47 -17.17 11.99
CA LYS A 41 -5.07 -18.50 11.77
C LYS A 41 -6.57 -18.43 11.40
N ASP A 42 -7.28 -17.42 11.93
CA ASP A 42 -8.72 -17.24 11.75
C ASP A 42 -9.07 -16.17 10.70
N ASP A 43 -8.08 -15.38 10.24
CA ASP A 43 -8.25 -14.34 9.22
C ASP A 43 -7.41 -14.70 7.98
N VAL A 44 -8.02 -15.48 7.09
CA VAL A 44 -7.44 -15.90 5.81
C VAL A 44 -8.35 -15.46 4.67
N LEU A 45 -7.85 -14.60 3.79
CA LEU A 45 -8.51 -14.34 2.51
C LEU A 45 -7.97 -15.28 1.44
N LYS A 46 -8.87 -15.99 0.76
CA LYS A 46 -8.48 -16.97 -0.25
C LYS A 46 -8.03 -16.32 -1.55
N LYS A 47 -7.12 -16.98 -2.26
CA LYS A 47 -6.77 -16.66 -3.64
C LYS A 47 -8.04 -16.46 -4.47
N GLY A 48 -8.05 -15.44 -5.33
CA GLY A 48 -9.20 -15.09 -6.15
C GLY A 48 -10.29 -14.29 -5.42
N THR A 49 -10.13 -13.99 -4.12
CA THR A 49 -11.06 -13.08 -3.44
C THR A 49 -10.99 -11.68 -4.09
N PRO A 50 -12.12 -11.10 -4.52
CA PRO A 50 -12.17 -9.73 -4.99
C PRO A 50 -12.02 -8.76 -3.82
N VAL A 51 -11.06 -7.84 -3.95
CA VAL A 51 -10.70 -6.87 -2.92
C VAL A 51 -10.57 -5.46 -3.50
N LYS A 52 -10.84 -4.46 -2.67
CA LYS A 52 -10.41 -3.07 -2.88
C LYS A 52 -9.15 -2.81 -2.07
N ILE A 53 -8.39 -1.79 -2.46
CA ILE A 53 -7.17 -1.39 -1.77
C ILE A 53 -7.24 0.04 -1.24
N TRP A 54 -6.42 0.31 -0.23
CA TRP A 54 -6.03 1.67 0.10
C TRP A 54 -4.56 1.74 0.47
N ILE A 55 -4.03 2.96 0.35
CA ILE A 55 -2.63 3.27 0.54
C ILE A 55 -2.45 4.07 1.81
N GLU A 56 -1.53 3.63 2.66
CA GLU A 56 -1.01 4.38 3.81
C GLU A 56 0.46 4.70 3.55
N SER A 57 0.86 5.95 3.79
CA SER A 57 2.27 6.33 3.70
C SER A 57 2.68 7.10 4.95
N THR A 58 3.66 6.56 5.65
CA THR A 58 4.35 7.19 6.78
C THR A 58 5.75 7.63 6.36
N GLU A 59 6.48 8.26 7.28
CA GLU A 59 7.88 8.65 7.11
C GLU A 59 8.82 7.47 6.83
N THR A 60 8.48 6.28 7.29
CA THR A 60 9.34 5.09 7.17
C THR A 60 8.80 4.05 6.20
N LEU A 61 7.48 4.00 6.00
CA LEU A 61 6.81 2.91 5.30
C LEU A 61 5.76 3.41 4.31
N LEU A 62 5.63 2.68 3.21
CA LEU A 62 4.45 2.67 2.36
C LEU A 62 3.75 1.32 2.53
N LYS A 63 2.45 1.34 2.82
CA LYS A 63 1.62 0.15 3.00
C LYS A 63 0.48 0.16 2.00
N VAL A 64 0.21 -0.98 1.40
CA VAL A 64 -1.03 -1.26 0.67
C VAL A 64 -1.81 -2.25 1.49
N LYS A 65 -3.01 -1.85 1.90
CA LYS A 65 -3.95 -2.71 2.59
C LYS A 65 -5.10 -3.04 1.66
N CYS A 66 -5.70 -4.22 1.84
CA CYS A 66 -6.88 -4.64 1.12
C CYS A 66 -8.03 -4.99 2.06
N TYR A 67 -9.23 -5.00 1.50
CA TYR A 67 -10.45 -5.47 2.14
C TYR A 67 -11.38 -6.08 1.07
N PRO A 68 -12.16 -7.12 1.41
CA PRO A 68 -13.15 -7.70 0.51
C PRO A 68 -14.12 -6.63 -0.04
N ILE A 69 -14.56 -6.77 -1.29
CA ILE A 69 -15.50 -5.81 -1.91
C ILE A 69 -16.87 -5.75 -1.20
N SER A 70 -17.22 -6.79 -0.44
CA SER A 70 -18.44 -6.87 0.36
C SER A 70 -18.38 -6.00 1.62
N GLU A 71 -17.19 -5.57 2.05
CA GLU A 71 -17.00 -4.71 3.22
C GLU A 71 -16.94 -3.23 2.82
N LYS A 72 -17.52 -2.36 3.66
CA LYS A 72 -17.34 -0.90 3.53
C LYS A 72 -16.00 -0.49 4.11
N ARG A 73 -15.30 0.45 3.47
CA ARG A 73 -13.96 0.88 3.87
C ARG A 73 -13.89 1.34 5.33
N GLU A 74 -14.94 2.00 5.80
CA GLU A 74 -15.05 2.61 7.12
C GLU A 74 -15.14 1.57 8.24
N SER A 75 -15.72 0.40 7.95
CA SER A 75 -15.87 -0.71 8.89
C SER A 75 -14.92 -1.88 8.62
N ALA A 76 -14.21 -1.85 7.49
CA ALA A 76 -13.36 -2.95 7.03
C ALA A 76 -12.06 -3.05 7.83
N ILE A 77 -11.67 -4.28 8.16
CA ILE A 77 -10.35 -4.58 8.70
C ILE A 77 -9.34 -4.63 7.55
N GLY A 78 -8.40 -3.70 7.59
CA GLY A 78 -7.35 -3.57 6.59
C GLY A 78 -6.25 -4.59 6.69
N ARG A 79 -6.24 -5.53 5.75
CA ARG A 79 -5.25 -6.60 5.72
C ARG A 79 -4.06 -6.14 4.90
N LEU A 80 -2.87 -6.21 5.48
CA LEU A 80 -1.63 -5.74 4.84
C LEU A 80 -1.25 -6.70 3.70
N VAL A 81 -1.17 -6.20 2.47
CA VAL A 81 -0.77 -7.01 1.30
C VAL A 81 0.64 -6.68 0.88
N ILE A 82 1.01 -5.40 0.95
CA ILE A 82 2.33 -4.92 0.53
C ILE A 82 2.84 -3.95 1.58
N TYR A 83 4.11 -4.10 1.93
CA TYR A 83 4.86 -3.07 2.64
C TYR A 83 6.13 -2.76 1.85
N ALA A 84 6.51 -1.49 1.83
CA ALA A 84 7.75 -1.01 1.25
C ALA A 84 8.44 -0.08 2.25
N ILE A 85 9.69 -0.38 2.56
CA ILE A 85 10.53 0.44 3.43
C ILE A 85 11.06 1.61 2.60
N ASN A 86 10.79 2.84 3.02
CA ASN A 86 11.14 4.04 2.27
C ASN A 86 12.65 4.10 1.98
N ASN A 87 13.48 3.63 2.92
CA ASN A 87 14.93 3.60 2.78
C ASN A 87 15.44 2.75 1.60
N ASN A 88 14.66 1.76 1.14
CA ASN A 88 15.02 0.92 -0.01
C ASN A 88 14.88 1.67 -1.35
N TYR A 89 14.33 2.88 -1.32
CA TYR A 89 14.08 3.73 -2.50
C TYR A 89 14.80 5.09 -2.39
N LYS A 90 15.77 5.22 -1.48
CA LYS A 90 16.56 6.46 -1.31
C LYS A 90 17.11 6.96 -2.65
N GLY A 91 16.98 8.26 -2.89
CA GLY A 91 17.46 8.92 -4.10
C GLY A 91 16.59 8.73 -5.34
N LYS A 92 15.47 7.98 -5.29
CA LYS A 92 14.57 7.77 -6.43
C LYS A 92 13.23 8.46 -6.22
N LYS A 93 12.72 9.13 -7.25
CA LYS A 93 11.34 9.64 -7.26
C LYS A 93 10.39 8.44 -7.33
N PHE A 94 9.71 8.14 -6.22
CA PHE A 94 8.66 7.12 -6.21
C PHE A 94 7.44 7.64 -6.97
N THR A 95 6.99 6.89 -7.97
CA THR A 95 5.86 7.27 -8.83
C THR A 95 4.70 6.28 -8.70
N ARG A 96 3.53 6.66 -9.18
CA ARG A 96 2.36 5.78 -9.29
C ARG A 96 2.67 4.50 -10.08
N LYS A 97 3.50 4.57 -11.13
CA LYS A 97 3.95 3.39 -11.89
C LYS A 97 4.76 2.42 -11.03
N ASN A 98 5.56 2.93 -10.08
CA ASN A 98 6.26 2.06 -9.13
C ASN A 98 5.26 1.34 -8.21
N LEU A 99 4.23 2.05 -7.73
CA LEU A 99 3.18 1.46 -6.91
C LEU A 99 2.33 0.43 -7.66
N ASP A 100 1.96 0.71 -8.92
CA ASP A 100 1.22 -0.24 -9.77
C ASP A 100 2.00 -1.55 -9.93
N LYS A 101 3.31 -1.47 -10.17
CA LYS A 101 4.19 -2.65 -10.24
C LYS A 101 4.25 -3.43 -8.92
N LEU A 102 4.22 -2.74 -7.77
CA LEU A 102 4.17 -3.42 -6.47
C LEU A 102 2.84 -4.13 -6.27
N ILE A 103 1.74 -3.46 -6.62
CA ILE A 103 0.38 -4.02 -6.57
C ILE A 103 0.28 -5.27 -7.44
N GLU A 104 0.77 -5.19 -8.67
CA GLU A 104 0.72 -6.29 -9.66
C GLU A 104 1.49 -7.54 -9.24
N LYS A 105 2.45 -7.45 -8.30
CA LYS A 105 3.13 -8.64 -7.76
C LYS A 105 2.21 -9.49 -6.89
N LYS A 106 1.26 -8.88 -6.18
CA LYS A 106 0.39 -9.57 -5.21
C LYS A 106 -1.06 -9.66 -5.66
N LEU A 107 -1.48 -8.77 -6.55
CA LEU A 107 -2.86 -8.60 -6.98
C LEU A 107 -2.95 -8.60 -8.50
N SER A 108 -4.00 -9.20 -9.07
CA SER A 108 -4.39 -9.00 -10.47
C SER A 108 -5.50 -7.95 -10.54
N LYS A 109 -5.48 -7.10 -11.56
CA LYS A 109 -6.59 -6.18 -11.85
C LYS A 109 -7.73 -6.99 -12.47
N SER A 110 -8.98 -6.61 -12.19
CA SER A 110 -10.08 -7.00 -13.07
C SER A 110 -9.78 -6.46 -14.47
N ASN A 111 -9.85 -7.31 -15.48
CA ASN A 111 -9.98 -6.86 -16.86
C ASN A 111 -11.30 -6.10 -17.03
#